data_AF-A0A9J7E9V9-F1
#
_entry.id   AF-A0A9J7E9V9-F1
#
_cell.length_a   1.000
_cell.length_b   1.000
_cell.length_c   1.000
_cell.angle_alpha   90.00
_cell.angle_beta   90.00
_cell.angle_gamma   90.00
#
_symmetry.space_group_name_H-M   'P 1'
#
loop_
_entity.id
_entity.type
_entity.pdbx_description
1 polymer ?
#
loop_
_entity_poly.entity_id
_entity_poly.type
_entity_poly.pdbx_seq_one_letter_code
_entity_poly.pdbx_strand_id
1 'polypeptide(L)'
;MNKFIPVLLLCYICVVAFIIIDVSEANDTKVLQRNRRYLSFLNMTRFYLKFNFKANIIPWNQLFAQAIGFRMNWDGPPSNFRPFHRIYRREIYDYVETLLDKNGLEGFHCVRRAICEIQMIAEPNMIYHKLLKMVFRKMSPTTERWHNVTTDECTTSITICPLSLLQVSPYTDIM
;
A
#
# COMPACT_ATOMS: atom_id res chain seq x y z
N MET A 1 -68.44 -22.30 -18.10
CA MET A 1 -67.02 -22.26 -18.53
C MET A 1 -66.53 -20.88 -19.01
N ASN A 2 -67.35 -19.81 -19.07
CA ASN A 2 -66.92 -18.50 -19.62
C ASN A 2 -66.28 -17.51 -18.63
N LYS A 3 -66.28 -17.78 -17.32
CA LYS A 3 -65.70 -16.88 -16.30
C LYS A 3 -64.24 -17.19 -15.92
N PHE A 4 -63.67 -18.28 -16.43
CA PHE A 4 -62.29 -18.69 -16.12
C PHE A 4 -61.25 -17.97 -16.99
N ILE A 5 -61.60 -17.72 -18.25
CA ILE A 5 -60.78 -17.02 -19.24
C ILE A 5 -60.43 -15.58 -18.80
N PRO A 6 -61.39 -14.75 -18.33
CA PRO A 6 -61.05 -13.39 -17.88
C PRO A 6 -60.17 -13.36 -16.63
N VAL A 7 -60.28 -14.37 -15.74
CA VAL A 7 -59.44 -14.47 -14.53
C VAL A 7 -57.99 -14.82 -14.89
N LEU A 8 -57.80 -15.72 -15.86
CA LEU A 8 -56.48 -16.07 -16.38
C LEU A 8 -55.79 -14.88 -17.08
N LEU A 9 -56.55 -14.10 -17.87
CA LEU A 9 -56.04 -12.88 -18.50
C LEU A 9 -55.64 -11.84 -17.46
N LEU A 10 -56.43 -11.66 -16.40
CA LEU A 10 -56.13 -10.71 -15.34
C LEU A 10 -54.89 -11.12 -14.53
N CYS A 11 -54.73 -12.41 -14.22
CA CYS A 11 -53.50 -12.95 -13.63
C CYS A 11 -52.28 -12.74 -14.53
N TYR A 12 -52.40 -12.99 -15.83
CA TYR A 12 -51.30 -12.79 -16.78
C TYR A 12 -50.86 -11.31 -16.84
N ILE A 13 -51.81 -10.39 -16.89
CA ILE A 13 -51.53 -8.94 -16.89
C ILE A 13 -50.85 -8.52 -15.58
N CYS A 14 -51.30 -9.03 -14.43
CA CYS A 14 -50.65 -8.76 -13.15
C CYS A 14 -49.20 -9.25 -13.12
N VAL A 15 -48.93 -10.47 -13.60
CA VAL A 15 -47.56 -11.03 -13.64
C VAL A 15 -46.65 -10.19 -14.55
N VAL A 16 -47.14 -9.80 -15.73
CA VAL A 16 -46.37 -8.94 -16.64
C VAL A 16 -46.08 -7.57 -16.01
N ALA A 17 -47.05 -6.99 -15.31
CA ALA A 17 -46.85 -5.71 -14.61
C ALA A 17 -45.81 -5.82 -13.48
N PHE A 18 -45.83 -6.90 -12.69
CA PHE A 18 -44.81 -7.14 -11.65
C PHE A 18 -43.40 -7.27 -12.24
N ILE A 19 -43.24 -8.04 -13.33
CA ILE A 19 -41.93 -8.20 -14.00
C ILE A 19 -41.40 -6.86 -14.51
N ILE A 20 -42.25 -5.98 -15.05
CA ILE A 20 -41.82 -4.66 -15.54
C ILE A 20 -41.36 -3.75 -14.39
N ILE A 21 -42.00 -3.82 -13.22
CA ILE A 21 -41.63 -3.03 -12.05
C ILE A 21 -40.27 -3.48 -11.50
N ASP A 22 -40.04 -4.79 -11.34
CA ASP A 22 -38.78 -5.34 -10.84
C ASP A 22 -37.60 -5.01 -11.79
N VAL A 23 -37.82 -5.07 -13.10
CA VAL A 23 -36.80 -4.70 -14.11
C VAL A 23 -36.48 -3.20 -14.07
N SER A 24 -37.47 -2.35 -13.80
CA SER A 24 -37.24 -0.91 -13.66
C SER A 24 -36.43 -0.57 -12.42
N GLU A 25 -36.67 -1.27 -11.30
CA GLU A 25 -35.94 -1.06 -10.05
C GLU A 25 -34.49 -1.57 -10.14
N ALA A 26 -34.25 -2.66 -10.88
CA ALA A 26 -32.92 -3.16 -11.18
C ALA A 26 -32.05 -2.20 -12.03
N ASN A 27 -32.68 -1.36 -12.86
CA ASN A 27 -31.97 -0.36 -13.66
C ASN A 27 -31.57 0.89 -12.86
N ASP A 28 -32.16 1.12 -11.68
CA ASP A 28 -31.90 2.29 -10.85
C ASP A 28 -30.76 2.08 -9.84
N THR A 29 -29.86 1.12 -10.11
CA THR A 29 -28.56 1.05 -9.43
C THR A 29 -27.71 2.25 -9.86
N LYS A 30 -27.99 3.42 -9.29
CA LYS A 30 -27.11 4.59 -9.34
C LYS A 30 -25.80 4.17 -8.69
N VAL A 31 -24.85 3.76 -9.52
CA VAL A 31 -23.47 3.54 -9.13
C VAL A 31 -23.02 4.82 -8.45
N LEU A 32 -22.85 4.77 -7.13
CA LEU A 32 -22.35 5.89 -6.34
C LEU A 32 -20.95 6.23 -6.85
N GLN A 33 -20.88 7.21 -7.76
CA GLN A 33 -19.63 7.67 -8.33
C GLN A 33 -18.90 8.47 -7.26
N ARG A 34 -18.12 7.76 -6.43
CA ARG A 34 -17.33 8.37 -5.36
C ARG A 34 -16.29 9.28 -5.99
N ASN A 35 -16.47 10.60 -5.80
CA ASN A 35 -15.47 11.58 -6.19
C ASN A 35 -14.19 11.35 -5.38
N ARG A 36 -13.11 10.97 -6.05
CA ARG A 36 -11.80 10.76 -5.41
C ARG A 36 -11.13 12.11 -5.18
N ARG A 37 -10.85 12.44 -3.93
CA ARG A 37 -10.04 13.60 -3.57
C ARG A 37 -8.56 13.19 -3.67
N TYR A 38 -7.77 14.00 -4.38
CA TYR A 38 -6.33 13.79 -4.52
C TYR A 38 -5.58 14.81 -3.67
N LEU A 39 -4.49 14.38 -3.04
CA LEU A 39 -3.55 15.28 -2.39
C LEU A 39 -2.65 15.86 -3.49
N SER A 40 -2.88 17.11 -3.90
CA SER A 40 -2.01 17.82 -4.83
C SER A 40 -1.04 18.68 -4.05
N PHE A 41 0.26 18.45 -4.25
CA PHE A 41 1.28 19.36 -3.76
C PHE A 41 1.34 20.57 -4.70
N LEU A 42 1.14 21.78 -4.15
CA LEU A 42 1.24 23.03 -4.89
C LEU A 42 2.71 23.29 -5.29
N ASN A 43 2.92 24.01 -6.39
CA ASN A 43 4.26 24.41 -6.90
C ASN A 43 5.16 25.11 -5.87
N MET A 44 4.61 25.59 -4.75
CA MET A 44 5.37 26.28 -3.70
C MET A 44 5.84 25.35 -2.57
N THR A 45 5.48 24.07 -2.59
CA THR A 45 5.89 23.12 -1.54
C THR A 45 7.36 22.73 -1.72
N ARG A 46 8.20 23.10 -0.75
CA ARG A 46 9.61 22.69 -0.70
C ARG A 46 9.73 21.45 0.18
N PHE A 47 9.94 20.30 -0.44
CA PHE A 47 10.18 19.06 0.30
C PHE A 47 11.66 19.00 0.67
N TYR A 48 11.95 18.88 1.96
CA TYR A 48 13.30 18.60 2.42
C TYR A 48 13.26 17.45 3.41
N LEU A 49 14.28 16.60 3.31
CA LEU A 49 14.42 15.45 4.16
C LEU A 49 15.78 15.51 4.84
N LYS A 50 15.78 15.33 6.16
CA LYS A 50 16.99 15.36 7.00
C LYS A 50 17.15 14.01 7.67
N PHE A 51 18.27 13.35 7.42
CA PHE A 51 18.71 12.20 8.17
C PHE A 51 19.81 12.63 9.14
N ASN A 52 19.69 12.29 10.41
CA ASN A 52 20.74 12.53 11.39
C ASN A 52 21.13 11.19 12.00
N PHE A 53 22.41 10.86 11.91
CA PHE A 53 23.00 9.69 12.52
C PHE A 53 23.83 10.14 13.70
N LYS A 54 23.72 9.42 14.83
CA LYS A 54 24.60 9.59 15.98
C LYS A 54 25.22 8.24 16.29
N ALA A 55 26.54 8.15 16.17
CA ALA A 55 27.33 6.99 16.56
C ALA A 55 28.20 7.36 17.75
N ASN A 56 28.06 6.62 18.86
CA ASN A 56 28.99 6.76 19.99
C ASN A 56 30.31 6.08 19.61
N ILE A 57 31.42 6.79 19.74
CA ILE A 57 32.75 6.30 19.34
C ILE A 57 33.24 5.26 20.34
N ILE A 58 32.84 5.39 21.60
CA ILE A 58 33.29 4.56 22.71
C ILE A 58 32.07 3.84 23.32
N PRO A 59 32.12 2.51 23.52
CA PRO A 59 30.96 1.75 24.01
C PRO A 59 30.64 1.98 25.50
N TRP A 60 31.60 2.42 26.32
CA TRP A 60 31.41 2.57 27.77
C TRP A 60 31.03 3.99 28.22
N ASN A 61 31.07 4.99 27.34
CA ASN A 61 30.65 6.35 27.69
C ASN A 61 29.98 7.07 26.51
N GLN A 62 29.11 8.04 26.82
CA GLN A 62 28.42 8.86 25.80
C GLN A 62 29.12 10.20 25.55
N LEU A 63 30.32 10.39 26.11
CA LEU A 63 31.06 11.65 26.07
C LEU A 63 31.55 11.97 24.65
N PHE A 64 31.94 10.95 23.90
CA PHE A 64 32.46 11.10 22.55
C PHE A 64 31.51 10.42 21.55
N ALA A 65 30.80 11.24 20.78
CA ALA A 65 29.90 10.79 19.75
C ALA A 65 30.16 11.57 18.45
N GLN A 66 30.12 10.86 17.33
CA GLN A 66 30.13 11.45 16.00
C GLN A 66 28.70 11.56 15.49
N ALA A 67 28.31 12.76 15.09
CA ALA A 67 27.03 13.00 14.45
C ALA A 67 27.24 13.31 12.96
N ILE A 68 26.45 12.67 12.10
CA ILE A 68 26.46 12.90 10.65
C ILE A 68 25.05 13.26 10.24
N GLY A 69 24.89 14.44 9.64
CA GLY A 69 23.61 14.92 9.12
C GLY A 69 23.62 14.97 7.60
N PHE A 70 22.67 14.31 6.96
CA PHE A 70 22.40 14.46 5.53
C PHE A 70 21.12 15.27 5.34
N ARG A 71 21.20 16.33 4.54
CA ARG A 71 20.03 17.12 4.14
C ARG A 71 19.86 17.03 2.64
N MET A 72 18.75 16.46 2.22
CA MET A 72 18.31 16.44 0.83
C MET A 72 17.21 17.50 0.68
N ASN A 73 17.43 18.47 -0.19
CA ASN A 73 16.38 19.40 -0.60
C ASN A 73 15.93 18.96 -2.00
N TRP A 74 14.64 18.68 -2.16
CA TRP A 74 14.04 18.50 -3.47
C TRP A 74 13.43 19.83 -3.89
N ASP A 75 13.89 20.34 -5.04
CA ASP A 75 13.20 21.42 -5.71
C ASP A 75 11.79 20.98 -6.11
N GLY A 76 10.87 21.95 -6.17
CA GLY A 76 9.50 21.68 -6.56
C GLY A 76 9.45 20.95 -7.91
N PRO A 77 8.49 20.02 -8.09
CA PRO A 77 8.38 19.29 -9.35
C PRO A 77 8.24 20.29 -10.51
N PRO A 78 8.98 20.11 -11.62
CA PRO A 78 8.92 21.03 -12.75
C PRO A 78 7.49 21.08 -13.32
N SER A 79 7.14 22.14 -14.05
CA SER A 79 5.76 22.36 -14.56
C SER A 79 5.24 21.26 -15.50
N ASN A 80 6.13 20.44 -16.05
CA ASN A 80 5.85 19.25 -16.86
C ASN A 80 5.69 17.96 -16.02
N PHE A 81 5.91 18.02 -14.71
CA PHE A 81 5.71 16.91 -13.80
C PHE A 81 4.22 16.63 -13.69
N ARG A 82 3.78 15.62 -14.44
CA ARG A 82 2.47 15.04 -14.20
C ARG A 82 2.56 14.38 -12.82
N PRO A 83 1.76 14.80 -11.83
CA PRO A 83 1.70 14.08 -10.57
C PRO A 83 1.49 12.60 -10.93
N PHE A 84 2.30 11.69 -10.39
CA PHE A 84 1.94 10.28 -10.42
C PHE A 84 0.63 10.18 -9.63
N HIS A 85 -0.51 10.28 -10.33
CA HIS A 85 -1.82 10.38 -9.69
C HIS A 85 -2.16 9.09 -8.95
N ARG A 86 -1.35 8.03 -9.12
CA ARG A 86 -1.50 6.72 -8.51
C ARG A 86 -0.11 6.14 -8.29
N ILE A 87 0.31 6.10 -7.03
CA ILE A 87 1.42 5.25 -6.61
C ILE A 87 0.82 3.86 -6.44
N TYR A 88 1.21 2.92 -7.32
CA TYR A 88 0.75 1.54 -7.19
C TYR A 88 1.69 0.77 -6.27
N ARG A 89 1.13 -0.08 -5.38
CA ARG A 89 1.96 -0.91 -4.49
C ARG A 89 2.95 -1.78 -5.25
N ARG A 90 2.55 -2.31 -6.40
CA ARG A 90 3.43 -3.09 -7.28
C ARG A 90 4.67 -2.29 -7.70
N GLU A 91 4.50 -1.04 -8.11
CA GLU A 91 5.63 -0.18 -8.52
C GLU A 91 6.60 0.06 -7.36
N ILE A 92 6.08 0.22 -6.13
CA ILE A 92 6.94 0.31 -4.94
C ILE A 92 7.74 -0.99 -4.78
N TYR A 93 7.11 -2.16 -4.91
CA TYR A 93 7.79 -3.44 -4.72
C TYR A 93 8.85 -3.67 -5.79
N ASP A 94 8.51 -3.40 -7.06
CA ASP A 94 9.45 -3.48 -8.20
C ASP A 94 10.64 -2.53 -8.01
N TYR A 95 10.39 -1.30 -7.54
CA TYR A 95 11.46 -0.33 -7.27
C TYR A 95 12.37 -0.77 -6.12
N VAL A 96 11.79 -1.28 -5.02
CA VAL A 96 12.56 -1.77 -3.86
C VAL A 96 13.37 -3.00 -4.25
N GLU A 97 12.79 -3.96 -4.97
CA GLU A 97 13.50 -5.14 -5.52
C GLU A 97 14.70 -4.69 -6.36
N THR A 98 14.46 -3.84 -7.36
CA THR A 98 15.51 -3.32 -8.26
C THR A 98 16.61 -2.57 -7.49
N LEU A 99 16.24 -1.79 -6.48
CA LEU A 99 17.18 -1.04 -5.65
C LEU A 99 18.06 -1.99 -4.83
N LEU A 100 17.48 -3.05 -4.27
CA LEU A 100 18.21 -4.03 -3.47
C LEU A 100 19.12 -4.90 -4.35
N ASP A 101 18.64 -5.33 -5.51
CA ASP A 101 19.43 -6.06 -6.52
C ASP A 101 20.66 -5.26 -6.94
N LYS A 102 20.49 -3.96 -7.20
CA LYS A 102 21.61 -3.05 -7.53
C LYS A 102 22.64 -2.90 -6.41
N ASN A 103 22.25 -3.17 -5.17
CA ASN A 103 23.14 -3.14 -4.01
C ASN A 103 23.72 -4.53 -3.66
N GLY A 104 23.55 -5.54 -4.53
CA GLY A 104 24.11 -6.87 -4.35
C GLY A 104 23.33 -7.77 -3.40
N LEU A 105 22.08 -7.42 -3.08
CA LEU A 105 21.17 -8.24 -2.29
C LEU A 105 20.21 -8.98 -3.22
N GLU A 106 19.64 -10.10 -2.77
CA GLU A 106 18.58 -10.78 -3.52
C GLU A 106 17.23 -10.07 -3.27
N GLY A 107 16.94 -9.07 -4.11
CA GLY A 107 15.85 -8.10 -3.91
C GLY A 107 14.48 -8.75 -3.79
N PHE A 108 14.22 -9.81 -4.56
CA PHE A 108 13.00 -10.60 -4.47
C PHE A 108 12.79 -11.16 -3.05
N HIS A 109 13.82 -11.81 -2.49
CA HIS A 109 13.76 -12.37 -1.14
C HIS A 109 13.72 -11.29 -0.07
N CYS A 110 14.33 -10.12 -0.28
CA CYS A 110 14.24 -9.01 0.65
C CYS A 110 12.86 -8.35 0.70
N VAL A 111 12.19 -8.15 -0.44
CA VAL A 111 10.80 -7.66 -0.46
C VAL A 111 9.88 -8.68 0.22
N ARG A 112 10.09 -9.98 -0.04
CA ARG A 112 9.33 -11.06 0.60
C ARG A 112 9.59 -11.12 2.12
N ARG A 113 10.84 -10.97 2.57
CA ARG A 113 11.21 -10.85 3.98
C ARG A 113 10.45 -9.71 4.66
N ALA A 114 10.40 -8.52 4.05
CA ALA A 114 9.66 -7.38 4.58
C ALA A 114 8.16 -7.68 4.75
N ILE A 115 7.54 -8.39 3.82
CA ILE A 115 6.14 -8.80 3.92
C ILE A 115 5.94 -9.75 5.11
N CYS A 116 6.77 -10.79 5.23
CA CYS A 116 6.71 -11.75 6.35
C CYS A 116 6.89 -11.06 7.71
N GLU A 117 7.91 -10.21 7.83
CA GLU A 117 8.22 -9.47 9.05
C GLU A 117 7.07 -8.56 9.50
N ILE A 118 6.43 -7.87 8.56
CA ILE A 118 5.32 -6.96 8.85
C ILE A 118 4.03 -7.70 9.21
N GLN A 119 3.80 -8.88 8.62
CA GLN A 119 2.67 -9.74 8.97
C GLN A 119 2.77 -10.28 10.40
N MET A 120 4.00 -10.53 10.89
CA MET A 120 4.24 -10.96 12.27
C MET A 120 3.98 -9.86 13.31
N ILE A 121 4.00 -8.58 12.92
CA ILE A 121 3.73 -7.47 13.84
C ILE A 121 2.22 -7.25 13.97
N ALA A 122 1.65 -7.66 15.10
CA ALA A 122 0.25 -7.40 15.45
C ALA A 122 -0.03 -5.88 15.57
N GLU A 123 0.79 -5.14 16.33
CA GLU A 123 0.59 -3.72 16.60
C GLU A 123 1.85 -2.88 16.26
N PRO A 124 1.78 -2.00 15.24
CA PRO A 124 2.89 -1.12 14.92
C PRO A 124 2.92 0.10 15.87
N ASN A 125 3.97 0.21 16.69
CA ASN A 125 4.11 1.28 17.68
C ASN A 125 4.54 2.63 17.07
N MET A 126 5.39 2.60 16.04
CA MET A 126 6.01 3.81 15.45
C MET A 126 5.36 4.23 14.14
N ILE A 127 5.55 5.49 13.71
CA ILE A 127 4.99 5.99 12.44
C ILE A 127 5.59 5.20 11.27
N TYR A 128 6.89 4.96 11.31
CA TYR A 128 7.57 4.16 10.31
C TYR A 128 6.98 2.75 10.17
N HIS A 129 6.76 2.04 11.29
CA HIS A 129 6.12 0.72 11.29
C HIS A 129 4.69 0.77 10.74
N LYS A 130 3.93 1.82 11.02
CA LYS A 130 2.57 2.02 10.47
C LYS A 130 2.61 2.22 8.94
N LEU A 131 3.59 2.97 8.43
CA LEU A 131 3.80 3.17 7.00
C LEU A 131 4.19 1.86 6.32
N LEU A 132 5.17 1.14 6.86
CA LEU A 132 5.56 -0.18 6.38
C LEU A 132 4.37 -1.13 6.33
N LYS A 133 3.59 -1.21 7.42
CA LYS A 133 2.36 -2.01 7.47
C LYS A 133 1.37 -1.57 6.40
N MET A 134 1.21 -0.27 6.14
CA MET A 134 0.30 0.19 5.08
C MET A 134 0.75 -0.22 3.66
N VAL A 135 2.05 -0.21 3.40
CA VAL A 135 2.65 -0.55 2.10
C VAL A 135 2.62 -2.06 1.85
N PHE A 136 3.02 -2.85 2.84
CA PHE A 136 3.23 -4.30 2.68
C PHE A 136 2.07 -5.19 3.15
N ARG A 137 1.02 -4.67 3.81
CA ARG A 137 -0.06 -5.52 4.37
C ARG A 137 -1.00 -6.16 3.33
N LYS A 138 -1.33 -5.46 2.24
CA LYS A 138 -2.46 -5.85 1.39
C LYS A 138 -2.00 -6.64 0.17
N MET A 139 -2.38 -7.91 0.11
CA MET A 139 -2.32 -8.71 -1.10
C MET A 139 -3.27 -8.15 -2.16
N SER A 140 -2.77 -8.09 -3.40
CA SER A 140 -3.54 -7.72 -4.59
C SER A 140 -3.10 -8.64 -5.74
N PRO A 141 -3.92 -8.83 -6.78
CA PRO A 141 -3.55 -9.69 -7.91
C PRO A 141 -2.25 -9.23 -8.59
N THR A 142 -1.92 -7.94 -8.52
CA THR A 142 -0.68 -7.39 -9.08
C THR A 142 0.54 -7.57 -8.18
N THR A 143 0.35 -7.96 -6.91
CA THR A 143 1.44 -8.18 -5.93
C THR A 143 1.55 -9.64 -5.48
N GLU A 144 0.77 -10.53 -6.09
CA GLU A 144 0.73 -11.97 -5.78
C GLU A 144 2.10 -12.63 -5.83
N ARG A 145 2.97 -12.22 -6.78
CA ARG A 145 4.36 -12.69 -6.91
C ARG A 145 5.15 -12.69 -5.58
N TRP A 146 4.95 -11.68 -4.73
CA TRP A 146 5.64 -11.58 -3.44
C TRP A 146 4.78 -12.02 -2.24
N HIS A 147 3.45 -12.08 -2.40
CA HIS A 147 2.48 -12.39 -1.33
C HIS A 147 2.05 -13.86 -1.27
N ASN A 148 2.21 -14.61 -2.37
CA ASN A 148 1.95 -16.04 -2.38
C ASN A 148 3.10 -16.77 -1.65
N VAL A 149 3.01 -16.81 -0.32
CA VAL A 149 4.08 -17.28 0.56
C VAL A 149 3.54 -18.30 1.56
N THR A 150 4.21 -19.44 1.66
CA THR A 150 4.02 -20.43 2.73
C THR A 150 4.92 -20.08 3.92
N THR A 151 4.62 -20.63 5.11
CA THR A 151 5.44 -20.37 6.31
C THR A 151 6.92 -20.72 6.12
N ASP A 152 7.22 -21.76 5.34
CA ASP A 152 8.58 -22.25 5.10
C ASP A 152 9.34 -21.40 4.07
N GLU A 153 8.63 -20.78 3.13
CA GLU A 153 9.24 -19.81 2.21
C GLU A 153 9.58 -18.48 2.90
N CYS A 154 8.79 -18.08 3.91
CA CYS A 154 9.11 -16.91 4.73
C CYS A 154 10.43 -17.08 5.48
N THR A 155 10.66 -18.24 6.12
CA THR A 155 11.91 -18.49 6.85
C THR A 155 13.11 -18.49 5.91
N THR A 156 12.97 -19.06 4.72
CA THR A 156 13.99 -19.04 3.67
C THR A 156 14.31 -17.62 3.19
N SER A 157 13.31 -16.77 2.98
CA SER A 157 13.56 -15.36 2.63
C SER A 157 14.21 -14.55 3.75
N ILE A 158 13.90 -14.88 5.02
CA ILE A 158 14.53 -14.25 6.19
C ILE A 158 16.02 -14.63 6.28
N THR A 159 16.39 -15.86 5.95
CA THR A 159 17.80 -16.29 5.98
C THR A 159 18.61 -15.78 4.80
N ILE A 160 18.02 -15.69 3.61
CA ILE A 160 18.70 -15.22 2.39
C ILE A 160 18.98 -13.72 2.43
N CYS A 161 17.98 -12.90 2.74
CA CYS A 161 18.17 -11.45 2.75
C CYS A 161 18.70 -11.00 4.11
N PRO A 162 19.90 -10.43 4.25
CA PRO A 162 20.42 -9.95 5.55
C PRO A 162 19.75 -8.66 6.06
N LEU A 163 19.03 -7.93 5.18
CA LEU A 163 18.42 -6.64 5.50
C LEU A 163 17.00 -6.82 6.06
N SER A 164 16.76 -6.33 7.28
CA SER A 164 15.40 -6.15 7.82
C SER A 164 14.96 -4.70 7.69
N LEU A 165 13.79 -4.47 7.08
CA LEU A 165 13.21 -3.12 7.04
C LEU A 165 12.71 -2.67 8.42
N LEU A 166 12.43 -3.57 9.36
CA LEU A 166 12.03 -3.20 10.72
C LEU A 166 13.16 -2.65 11.58
N GLN A 167 14.41 -3.03 11.27
CA GLN A 167 15.60 -2.63 12.02
C GLN A 167 16.24 -1.35 11.50
N VAL A 168 15.67 -0.73 10.47
CA VAL A 168 16.12 0.58 9.98
C VAL A 168 15.90 1.58 11.11
N SER A 169 16.98 2.25 11.53
CA SER A 169 16.99 3.14 12.68
C SER A 169 15.82 4.14 12.65
N PRO A 170 15.06 4.28 13.74
CA PRO A 170 13.89 5.16 13.85
C PRO A 170 14.26 6.65 13.96
N TYR A 171 15.32 7.12 13.28
CA TYR A 171 15.70 8.54 13.26
C TYR A 171 14.57 9.45 12.75
N THR A 172 13.56 8.89 12.07
CA THR A 172 12.33 9.60 11.66
C THR A 172 11.27 9.72 12.75
N ASP A 173 11.38 8.97 13.86
CA ASP A 173 10.40 8.92 14.95
C ASP A 173 10.87 9.67 16.22
N ILE A 174 12.02 10.35 16.18
CA ILE A 174 12.46 11.25 17.26
C ILE A 174 11.73 12.59 17.07
N MET A 175 10.54 12.68 17.65
CA MET A 175 9.89 13.95 17.99
C MET A 175 10.15 14.27 19.45
#